data_AF-A0A971MCS2-F1
#
_entry.id   AF-A0A971MCS2-F1
#
_cell.length_a   1.000
_cell.length_b   1.000
_cell.length_c   1.000
_cell.angle_alpha   90.00
_cell.angle_beta   90.00
_cell.angle_gamma   90.00
#
_symmetry.space_group_name_H-M   'P 1'
#
loop_
_entity.id
_entity.type
_entity.pdbx_description
1 polymer ?
#
loop_
_entity_poly.entity_id
_entity_poly.type
_entity_poly.pdbx_seq_one_letter_code
_entity_poly.pdbx_strand_id
1 'polypeptide(L)'
;MIKMDRVLSISFGEIALKGKNRKYFVDKLISRIKDAIKDFSYERIYREQGKVYVETSEKDFRPIIDRLRKVFGIVYISPCIRVEKDMEAIEKAVIKIM
;
A
#
# COMPACT_ATOMS: atom_id res chain seq x y z
N MET A 1 23.02 -2.77 9.54
CA MET A 1 22.40 -1.81 8.59
C MET A 1 20.89 -1.91 8.80
N ILE A 2 20.20 -0.82 9.15
CA ILE A 2 18.75 -0.86 9.39
C ILE A 2 18.06 -1.09 8.05
N LYS A 3 17.22 -2.14 7.97
CA LYS A 3 16.46 -2.45 6.75
C LYS A 3 15.36 -1.39 6.57
N MET A 4 15.37 -0.72 5.42
CA MET A 4 14.40 0.32 5.08
C MET A 4 13.75 -0.08 3.76
N ASP A 5 12.59 -0.72 3.84
CA ASP A 5 11.85 -1.12 2.64
C ASP A 5 10.89 0.00 2.25
N ARG A 6 10.79 0.28 0.95
CA ARG A 6 9.84 1.26 0.43
C ARG A 6 8.58 0.54 -0.01
N VAL A 7 7.45 1.04 0.44
CA VAL A 7 6.15 0.40 0.18
C VAL A 7 5.09 1.45 -0.15
N LEU A 8 4.12 1.07 -0.97
CA LEU A 8 2.89 1.83 -1.12
C LEU A 8 1.85 1.32 -0.14
N SER A 9 1.32 2.21 0.70
CA SER A 9 0.18 1.95 1.57
C SER A 9 -1.11 2.43 0.91
N ILE A 10 -2.10 1.54 0.81
CA ILE A 10 -3.39 1.81 0.16
C ILE A 10 -4.49 1.70 1.22
N SER A 11 -5.16 2.83 1.46
CA SER A 11 -6.30 2.92 2.37
C SER A 11 -7.60 2.89 1.58
N PHE A 12 -8.57 2.12 2.05
CA PHE A 12 -9.89 1.99 1.44
C PHE A 12 -10.97 2.21 2.48
N GLY A 13 -11.94 3.07 2.15
CA GLY A 13 -12.91 3.65 3.09
C GLY A 13 -14.12 2.75 3.33
N GLU A 14 -15.28 3.16 2.83
CA GLU A 14 -16.62 2.58 3.09
C GLU A 14 -16.75 1.06 2.89
N ILE A 15 -15.83 0.45 2.14
CA ILE A 15 -15.72 -1.01 2.02
C ILE A 15 -15.50 -1.68 3.39
N ALA A 16 -14.83 -1.01 4.32
CA ALA A 16 -14.65 -1.48 5.69
C ALA A 16 -15.95 -1.45 6.52
N LEU A 17 -16.96 -0.67 6.12
CA LEU A 17 -18.25 -0.52 6.82
C LEU A 17 -19.28 -1.58 6.42
N LYS A 18 -19.02 -2.37 5.37
CA LYS A 18 -19.96 -3.38 4.88
C LYS A 18 -19.97 -4.62 5.77
N GLY A 19 -20.74 -4.62 6.86
CA GLY A 19 -20.89 -5.71 7.85
C GLY A 19 -20.56 -7.15 7.39
N LYS A 20 -21.57 -7.95 7.02
CA LYS A 20 -21.39 -9.38 6.66
C LYS A 20 -20.59 -9.60 5.36
N ASN A 21 -20.53 -8.61 4.46
CA ASN A 21 -19.91 -8.75 3.14
C ASN A 21 -18.49 -8.17 3.05
N ARG A 22 -17.93 -7.69 4.16
CA ARG A 22 -16.64 -6.98 4.19
C ARG A 22 -15.54 -7.76 3.49
N LYS A 23 -15.41 -9.06 3.79
CA LYS A 23 -14.40 -9.94 3.20
C LYS A 23 -14.52 -9.95 1.67
N TYR A 24 -15.71 -10.20 1.14
CA TYR A 24 -15.97 -10.22 -0.30
C TYR A 24 -15.58 -8.89 -0.99
N PHE A 25 -15.95 -7.74 -0.41
CA PHE A 25 -15.61 -6.45 -1.01
C PHE A 25 -14.12 -6.12 -0.93
N VAL A 26 -13.44 -6.48 0.16
CA VAL A 26 -11.99 -6.30 0.29
C VAL A 26 -11.24 -7.19 -0.70
N ASP A 27 -11.64 -8.45 -0.83
CA ASP A 27 -11.01 -9.40 -1.77
C ASP A 27 -11.20 -8.91 -3.22
N LYS A 28 -12.40 -8.41 -3.55
CA LYS A 28 -12.69 -7.81 -4.87
C LYS A 28 -11.86 -6.55 -5.13
N LEU A 29 -11.66 -5.69 -4.12
CA LEU A 29 -10.79 -4.52 -4.24
C LEU A 29 -9.34 -4.93 -4.48
N ILE A 30 -8.83 -5.92 -3.74
CA ILE A 30 -7.47 -6.44 -3.93
C ILE A 30 -7.30 -7.00 -5.33
N SER A 31 -8.28 -7.73 -5.86
CA SER A 31 -8.26 -8.19 -7.26
C SER A 31 -8.12 -7.01 -8.23
N ARG A 32 -8.93 -5.97 -8.06
CA ARG A 32 -8.87 -4.77 -8.93
C ARG A 32 -7.53 -4.04 -8.84
N ILE A 33 -6.95 -3.97 -7.63
CA ILE A 33 -5.60 -3.42 -7.43
C ILE A 33 -4.61 -4.22 -8.26
N LYS A 34 -4.58 -5.55 -8.11
CA LYS A 34 -3.70 -6.44 -8.87
C LYS A 34 -3.88 -6.26 -10.37
N ASP A 35 -5.12 -6.24 -10.85
CA ASP A 35 -5.42 -6.08 -12.28
C ASP A 35 -4.94 -4.72 -12.82
N ALA A 36 -5.10 -3.64 -12.05
CA ALA A 36 -4.68 -2.29 -12.46
C ALA A 36 -3.16 -2.17 -12.61
N ILE A 37 -2.39 -2.91 -11.80
CA ILE A 37 -0.92 -2.85 -11.77
C ILE A 37 -0.26 -4.11 -12.33
N LYS A 38 -1.01 -4.95 -13.05
CA LYS A 38 -0.54 -6.26 -13.56
C LYS A 38 0.71 -6.18 -14.46
N ASP A 39 0.95 -5.02 -15.08
CA ASP A 39 2.09 -4.79 -15.97
C ASP A 39 3.35 -4.31 -15.22
N PHE A 40 3.26 -4.09 -13.90
CA PHE A 40 4.40 -3.71 -13.06
C PHE A 40 4.93 -4.91 -12.30
N SER A 41 6.25 -4.95 -12.10
CA SER A 41 6.87 -5.90 -11.18
C SER A 41 6.63 -5.46 -9.74
N TYR A 42 6.20 -6.38 -8.90
CA TYR A 42 6.08 -6.18 -7.45
C TYR A 42 6.54 -7.44 -6.74
N GLU A 43 7.14 -7.28 -5.56
CA GLU A 43 7.60 -8.40 -4.74
C GLU A 43 6.44 -9.01 -3.98
N ARG A 44 5.60 -8.17 -3.39
CA ARG A 44 4.50 -8.63 -2.53
C ARG A 44 3.34 -7.64 -2.51
N ILE A 45 2.12 -8.19 -2.48
CA ILE A 45 0.90 -7.46 -2.15
C ILE A 45 0.23 -8.16 -0.97
N TYR A 46 0.01 -7.45 0.13
CA TYR A 46 -0.53 -8.04 1.35
C TYR A 46 -1.45 -7.07 2.09
N ARG A 47 -2.25 -7.61 3.00
CA ARG A 47 -3.18 -6.84 3.84
C ARG A 47 -2.70 -6.86 5.27
N GLU A 48 -2.65 -5.68 5.90
CA GLU A 48 -2.28 -5.54 7.30
C GLU A 48 -2.91 -4.27 7.89
N GLN A 49 -3.38 -4.34 9.14
CA GLN A 49 -3.98 -3.21 9.88
C GLN A 49 -5.04 -2.42 9.09
N GLY A 50 -5.87 -3.14 8.31
CA GLY A 50 -6.94 -2.52 7.53
C GLY A 50 -6.49 -1.80 6.24
N LYS A 51 -5.22 -1.92 5.85
CA LYS A 51 -4.68 -1.40 4.60
C LYS A 51 -4.17 -2.52 3.69
N VAL A 52 -3.95 -2.20 2.43
CA VAL A 52 -3.21 -3.05 1.48
C VAL A 52 -1.86 -2.40 1.24
N TYR A 53 -0.80 -3.21 1.23
CA TYR A 53 0.56 -2.78 0.96
C TYR A 53 1.05 -3.41 -0.33
N VAL A 54 1.77 -2.62 -1.13
CA VAL A 54 2.46 -3.08 -2.34
C VAL A 54 3.95 -2.81 -2.15
N GLU A 55 4.74 -3.89 -2.11
CA GLU A 55 6.20 -3.87 -2.14
C GLU A 55 6.65 -3.89 -3.62
N THR A 56 7.26 -2.80 -4.06
CA THR A 56 7.72 -2.60 -5.44
C THR A 56 8.84 -1.56 -5.46
N SER A 57 9.50 -1.40 -6.59
CA SER A 57 10.58 -0.42 -6.74
C SER A 57 10.02 1.02 -6.67
N GLU A 58 10.76 1.93 -6.01
CA GLU A 58 10.37 3.35 -5.91
C GLU A 58 10.15 4.00 -7.29
N LYS A 59 10.88 3.57 -8.31
CA LYS A 59 10.75 4.08 -9.69
C LYS A 59 9.33 3.85 -10.26
N ASP A 60 8.66 2.79 -9.78
CA ASP A 60 7.33 2.38 -10.25
C ASP A 60 6.21 3.02 -9.41
N PHE A 61 6.53 3.73 -8.31
CA PHE A 61 5.53 4.29 -7.41
C PHE A 61 4.59 5.26 -8.14
N ARG A 62 5.15 6.24 -8.85
CA ARG A 62 4.34 7.26 -9.53
C ARG A 62 3.39 6.67 -10.58
N PRO A 63 3.84 5.84 -11.54
CA PRO A 63 2.92 5.26 -12.51
C PRO A 63 1.92 4.27 -11.87
N ILE A 64 2.30 3.54 -10.82
CA ILE A 64 1.36 2.70 -10.06
C ILE A 64 0.30 3.57 -9.37
N ILE A 65 0.68 4.65 -8.69
CA ILE A 65 -0.24 5.58 -8.04
C ILE A 65 -1.23 6.13 -9.08
N ASP A 66 -0.76 6.56 -10.24
CA ASP A 66 -1.62 7.12 -11.30
C ASP A 66 -2.66 6.12 -11.82
N ARG A 67 -2.34 4.82 -11.85
CA ARG A 67 -3.31 3.77 -12.17
C ARG A 67 -4.27 3.50 -11.01
N LEU A 68 -3.75 3.36 -9.80
CA LEU A 68 -4.54 3.03 -8.62
C LEU A 68 -5.53 4.13 -8.23
N ARG A 69 -5.21 5.41 -8.51
CA ARG A 69 -6.17 6.52 -8.31
C ARG A 69 -7.47 6.37 -9.10
N LYS A 70 -7.49 5.54 -10.14
CA LYS A 70 -8.68 5.24 -10.95
C LYS A 70 -9.50 4.05 -10.42
N VAL A 71 -9.02 3.36 -9.40
CA VAL A 71 -9.69 2.18 -8.81
C VAL A 71 -10.67 2.64 -7.72
N PHE A 72 -11.96 2.52 -8.02
CA PHE A 72 -13.03 2.85 -7.05
C PHE A 72 -12.92 2.04 -5.75
N GLY A 73 -13.07 2.75 -4.63
CA GLY A 73 -12.97 2.20 -3.27
C GLY A 73 -11.65 2.50 -2.57
N ILE A 74 -10.61 2.93 -3.32
CA ILE A 74 -9.38 3.49 -2.75
C ILE A 74 -9.65 4.94 -2.32
N VAL A 75 -9.15 5.31 -1.13
CA VAL A 75 -9.28 6.66 -0.56
C VAL A 75 -7.94 7.37 -0.51
N TYR A 76 -6.90 6.70 0.02
CA TYR A 76 -5.55 7.25 0.08
C TYR A 76 -4.54 6.25 -0.46
N ILE A 77 -3.52 6.77 -1.14
CA ILE A 77 -2.33 6.02 -1.56
C ILE A 77 -1.13 6.82 -1.07
N SER A 78 -0.28 6.19 -0.27
CA SER A 78 0.84 6.86 0.39
C SER A 78 2.13 6.07 0.16
N PRO A 79 3.17 6.68 -0.43
CA PRO A 79 4.53 6.18 -0.33
C PRO A 79 4.96 6.15 1.13
N CYS A 80 5.56 5.05 1.58
CA CYS A 80 6.00 4.87 2.95
C CYS A 80 7.41 4.26 2.99
N ILE A 81 8.12 4.52 4.10
CA ILE A 81 9.29 3.74 4.52
C ILE A 81 8.80 2.80 5.63
N ARG A 82 8.99 1.50 5.43
CA ARG A 82 8.81 0.49 6.48
C ARG A 82 10.13 0.35 7.24
N VAL A 83 10.03 0.46 8.56
CA VAL A 83 11.13 0.27 9.50
C VAL A 83 10.76 -0.73 10.58
N GLU A 84 11.76 -1.20 11.30
CA GLU A 84 11.58 -1.95 12.53
C GLU A 84 10.84 -1.14 13.59
N LYS A 85 10.23 -1.83 14.56
CA LYS A 85 9.52 -1.21 15.70
C LYS A 85 10.50 -0.70 16.75
N ASP A 86 11.36 0.21 16.33
CA ASP A 86 12.45 0.78 17.12
C ASP A 86 12.51 2.30 16.92
N MET A 87 12.76 3.04 17.99
CA MET A 87 12.73 4.50 17.96
C MET A 87 13.87 5.10 17.12
N GLU A 88 15.06 4.51 17.19
CA GLU A 88 16.21 4.96 16.40
C GLU A 88 15.97 4.74 14.90
N ALA A 89 15.37 3.61 14.53
CA ALA A 89 14.97 3.32 13.16
C ALA A 89 13.90 4.31 12.64
N ILE A 90 12.92 4.67 13.47
CA ILE A 90 11.89 5.66 13.14
C ILE A 90 12.52 7.03 12.93
N GLU A 91 13.35 7.51 13.86
CA GLU A 91 14.02 8.81 13.77
C GLU A 91 14.82 8.95 12.47
N LYS A 92 15.64 7.93 12.15
CA LYS A 92 16.41 7.88 10.91
C LYS A 92 15.54 7.90 9.66
N ALA A 93 14.38 7.24 9.69
CA ALA A 93 13.45 7.26 8.56
C ALA A 93 12.79 8.62 8.36
N VAL A 94 12.42 9.30 9.46
CA VAL A 94 11.83 10.65 9.40
C VAL A 94 12.82 11.63 8.79
N ILE A 95 14.07 11.65 9.27
CA ILE A 95 15.13 12.52 8.75
C ILE A 95 15.37 12.27 7.25
N LYS A 96 15.27 11.02 6.80
CA LYS A 96 15.47 10.65 5.39
C LYS A 96 14.30 11.08 4.48
N ILE A 97 13.10 11.25 5.02
CA ILE A 97 11.91 11.66 4.25
C ILE A 97 11.80 13.19 4.16
N MET A 98 12.27 13.90 5.19
CA MET A 98 12.38 15.37 5.19
C MET A 98 13.35 15.85 4.12
#